data_AF-A0A978VW18-F1
#
_entry.id   AF-A0A978VW18-F1
#
_cell.length_a   1.000
_cell.length_b   1.000
_cell.length_c   1.000
_cell.angle_alpha   90.00
_cell.angle_beta   90.00
_cell.angle_gamma   90.00
#
_symmetry.space_group_name_H-M   'P 1'
#
loop_
_entity.id
_entity.type
_entity.pdbx_description
1 polymer ?
#
loop_
_entity_poly.entity_id
_entity_poly.type
_entity_poly.pdbx_seq_one_letter_code
_entity_poly.pdbx_strand_id
1 'polypeptide(L)'
;MEENEEEYRCYLNDFVSVVSSLLGNMVSQASSSRDRLAITAINFFTTVSISVHHDLFKGEGVIQQICQSVVIPNVRLRDDDLELFEVNYVEFIRRDVEGSDLDTMRRIACELLKGIATNYKNQVTNLVSIQIQSLLSSFFANPIANWKDKDCAIYLVVSLATKKAGGNSVSADLVDVQDFFGSVIVPELQSPDLFPDLIRFLGAQSNVVHFYAASCIGKLLLVKDEGERARFTGADVAPFFSDLMENLFKAMNFPESEENQNVMKCIMQVLGIANIPRKVAGHCIDVAVLLKRACENDSSLISAFEESLFPSLQMILANDVAEFLPCAFQLLAQFVELNTPPIPQSYMEIFKILFSHEYWHRDSNVPALERLLQVFLEKAPP
;
A
#
# COMPACT_ATOMS: atom_id res chain seq x y z
N MET A 1 -36.29 -3.37 8.57
CA MET A 1 -36.85 -2.02 8.44
C MET A 1 -37.24 -1.72 7.00
N GLU A 2 -36.42 -2.15 6.03
CA GLU A 2 -36.63 -1.90 4.59
C GLU A 2 -37.93 -2.50 4.00
N GLU A 3 -38.45 -3.60 4.53
CA GLU A 3 -39.64 -4.26 3.95
C GLU A 3 -41.00 -3.88 4.60
N ASN A 4 -41.02 -3.35 5.83
CA ASN A 4 -42.26 -3.10 6.60
C ASN A 4 -42.21 -1.80 7.44
N GLU A 5 -41.62 -0.73 6.91
CA GLU A 5 -41.26 0.50 7.67
C GLU A 5 -42.43 1.13 8.45
N GLU A 6 -43.64 1.16 7.89
CA GLU A 6 -44.81 1.75 8.53
C GLU A 6 -45.26 1.02 9.81
N GLU A 7 -45.13 -0.31 9.84
CA GLU A 7 -45.56 -1.13 10.99
C GLU A 7 -44.61 -1.01 12.19
N TYR A 8 -43.31 -0.77 11.94
CA TYR A 8 -42.28 -0.72 12.99
C TYR A 8 -42.03 0.69 13.53
N ARG A 9 -42.66 1.71 12.96
CA ARG A 9 -42.43 3.12 13.31
C ARG A 9 -42.60 3.42 14.80
N CYS A 10 -43.58 2.82 15.46
CA CYS A 10 -43.85 3.05 16.88
C CYS A 10 -42.79 2.45 17.82
N TYR A 11 -42.04 1.44 17.39
CA TYR A 11 -41.01 0.78 18.20
C TYR A 11 -39.62 1.37 17.99
N LEU A 12 -39.45 2.21 16.97
CA LEU A 12 -38.15 2.67 16.48
C LEU A 12 -37.35 3.46 17.51
N ASN A 13 -38.02 4.31 18.29
CA ASN A 13 -37.42 5.06 19.40
C ASN A 13 -36.82 4.12 20.47
N ASP A 14 -37.58 3.09 20.87
CA ASP A 14 -37.15 2.14 21.88
C ASP A 14 -35.97 1.31 21.37
N PHE A 15 -36.01 0.86 20.12
CA PHE A 15 -34.90 0.14 19.48
C PHE A 15 -33.63 1.00 19.39
N VAL A 16 -33.73 2.26 18.95
CA VAL A 16 -32.59 3.19 18.88
C VAL A 16 -31.95 3.39 20.26
N SER A 17 -32.76 3.54 21.31
CA SER A 17 -32.28 3.67 22.69
C SER A 17 -31.57 2.40 23.18
N VAL A 18 -32.17 1.23 22.97
CA VAL A 18 -31.61 -0.07 23.38
C VAL A 18 -30.30 -0.37 22.64
N VAL A 19 -30.27 -0.16 21.32
CA VAL A 19 -29.06 -0.40 20.49
C VAL A 19 -27.94 0.58 20.86
N SER A 20 -28.26 1.83 21.22
CA SER A 20 -27.26 2.81 21.67
C SER A 20 -26.61 2.37 22.98
N SER A 21 -27.42 1.92 23.95
CA SER A 21 -26.94 1.38 25.23
C SER A 21 -26.10 0.11 25.02
N LEU A 22 -26.52 -0.76 24.09
CA LEU A 22 -25.77 -1.96 23.73
C LEU A 22 -24.37 -1.62 23.19
N LEU A 23 -24.27 -0.67 22.25
CA LEU A 23 -22.99 -0.23 21.69
C LEU A 23 -22.10 0.41 22.75
N GLY A 24 -22.65 1.28 23.61
CA GLY A 24 -21.88 1.90 24.71
C GLY A 24 -21.28 0.85 25.68
N ASN A 25 -22.05 -0.19 26.02
CA ASN A 25 -21.57 -1.27 26.88
C ASN A 25 -20.53 -2.17 26.19
N MET A 26 -20.60 -2.33 24.87
CA MET A 26 -19.64 -3.11 24.09
C MET A 26 -18.28 -2.43 23.96
N VAL A 27 -18.25 -1.10 23.87
CA VAL A 27 -16.99 -0.33 23.82
C VAL A 27 -16.14 -0.55 25.07
N SER A 28 -16.79 -0.79 26.22
CA SER A 28 -16.09 -1.09 27.49
C SER A 28 -15.51 -2.51 27.56
N GLN A 29 -15.89 -3.40 26.61
CA GLN A 29 -15.48 -4.80 26.54
C GLN A 29 -14.99 -5.16 25.13
N ALA A 30 -14.11 -4.30 24.59
CA ALA A 30 -13.58 -4.40 23.22
C ALA A 30 -12.93 -5.78 22.99
N SER A 31 -13.66 -6.67 22.31
CA SER A 31 -13.14 -7.94 21.81
C SER A 31 -13.71 -8.18 20.43
N SER A 32 -12.86 -8.62 19.51
CA SER A 32 -13.22 -8.97 18.12
C SER A 32 -14.38 -9.97 18.01
N SER A 33 -14.60 -10.78 19.05
CA SER A 33 -15.69 -11.77 19.11
C SER A 33 -17.10 -11.19 18.96
N ARG A 34 -17.29 -9.91 19.29
CA ARG A 34 -18.59 -9.22 19.23
C ARG A 34 -18.74 -8.30 18.02
N ASP A 35 -17.76 -8.29 17.12
CA ASP A 35 -17.74 -7.39 15.96
C ASP A 35 -19.00 -7.57 15.11
N ARG A 36 -19.46 -8.80 14.87
CA ARG A 36 -20.68 -9.03 14.07
C ARG A 36 -21.90 -8.29 14.62
N LEU A 37 -22.07 -8.26 15.94
CA LEU A 37 -23.19 -7.59 16.59
C LEU A 37 -23.02 -6.07 16.54
N ALA A 38 -21.80 -5.56 16.77
CA ALA A 38 -21.50 -4.14 16.65
C ALA A 38 -21.68 -3.63 15.21
N ILE A 39 -21.23 -4.39 14.20
CA ILE A 39 -21.46 -4.11 12.76
C ILE A 39 -22.95 -3.99 12.49
N THR A 40 -23.76 -4.97 12.91
CA THR A 40 -25.21 -4.95 12.66
C THR A 40 -25.87 -3.75 13.35
N ALA A 41 -25.46 -3.42 14.58
CA ALA A 41 -25.98 -2.28 15.31
C ALA A 41 -25.61 -0.93 14.66
N ILE A 42 -24.37 -0.77 14.19
CA ILE A 42 -23.93 0.45 13.50
C ILE A 42 -24.65 0.56 12.15
N ASN A 43 -24.75 -0.52 11.38
CA ASN A 43 -25.50 -0.52 10.11
C ASN A 43 -26.98 -0.17 10.32
N PHE A 44 -27.60 -0.67 11.39
CA PHE A 44 -28.95 -0.24 11.77
C PHE A 44 -29.02 1.27 11.99
N PHE A 45 -28.08 1.88 12.72
CA PHE A 45 -28.04 3.34 12.87
C PHE A 45 -27.83 4.05 11.54
N THR A 46 -26.98 3.52 10.67
CA THR A 46 -26.76 4.07 9.33
C THR A 46 -28.06 4.09 8.55
N THR A 47 -28.79 2.97 8.50
CA THR A 47 -30.10 2.86 7.84
C THR A 47 -31.13 3.85 8.40
N VAL A 48 -31.23 3.99 9.74
CA VAL A 48 -32.17 4.95 10.35
C VAL A 48 -31.76 6.40 10.05
N SER A 49 -30.45 6.69 9.96
CA SER A 49 -29.95 8.05 9.72
C SER A 49 -30.23 8.57 8.30
N ILE A 50 -30.38 7.66 7.33
CA ILE A 50 -30.72 7.98 5.94
C ILE A 50 -32.22 7.87 5.63
N SER A 51 -33.02 7.26 6.53
CA SER A 51 -34.45 7.07 6.31
C SER A 51 -35.28 8.29 6.72
N VAL A 52 -36.60 8.20 6.53
CA VAL A 52 -37.57 9.21 7.01
C VAL A 52 -37.57 9.39 8.53
N HIS A 53 -36.93 8.47 9.26
CA HIS A 53 -36.78 8.51 10.71
C HIS A 53 -35.50 9.20 11.19
N HIS A 54 -34.79 9.90 10.30
CA HIS A 54 -33.57 10.64 10.64
C HIS A 54 -33.78 11.64 11.80
N ASP A 55 -35.00 12.13 12.03
CA ASP A 55 -35.34 13.03 13.13
C ASP A 55 -34.99 12.49 14.53
N LEU A 56 -34.81 11.17 14.68
CA LEU A 56 -34.29 10.56 15.91
C LEU A 56 -32.88 11.05 16.29
N PHE A 57 -32.11 11.52 15.31
CA PHE A 57 -30.78 12.08 15.52
C PHE A 57 -30.79 13.60 15.79
N LYS A 58 -31.95 14.26 15.70
CA LYS A 58 -32.10 15.71 15.89
C LYS A 58 -31.95 16.17 17.35
N GLY A 59 -32.06 15.24 18.30
CA GLY A 59 -31.92 15.53 19.73
C GLY A 59 -30.59 16.22 20.04
N GLU A 60 -30.62 17.17 20.97
CA GLU A 60 -29.42 17.91 21.38
C GLU A 60 -28.38 16.93 21.95
N GLY A 61 -27.15 16.99 21.43
CA GLY A 61 -26.05 16.14 21.85
C GLY A 61 -26.07 14.69 21.33
N VAL A 62 -27.14 14.22 20.66
CA VAL A 62 -27.23 12.82 20.18
C VAL A 62 -26.13 12.48 19.19
N ILE A 63 -25.94 13.31 18.16
CA ILE A 63 -24.90 13.09 17.14
C ILE A 63 -23.49 13.21 17.75
N GLN A 64 -23.31 14.09 18.73
CA GLN A 64 -22.05 14.20 19.46
C GLN A 64 -21.75 12.93 20.26
N GLN A 65 -22.75 12.40 20.97
CA GLN A 65 -22.61 11.15 21.74
C GLN A 65 -22.32 9.97 20.83
N ILE A 66 -22.99 9.86 19.68
CA ILE A 66 -22.71 8.83 18.67
C ILE A 66 -21.28 8.95 18.15
N CYS A 67 -20.84 10.16 17.81
CA CYS A 67 -19.48 10.39 17.35
C CYS A 67 -18.46 9.92 18.40
N GLN A 68 -18.59 10.35 19.66
CA GLN A 68 -17.62 10.08 20.72
C GLN A 68 -17.68 8.67 21.30
N SER A 69 -18.88 8.11 21.46
CA SER A 69 -19.09 6.84 22.18
C SER A 69 -19.24 5.66 21.24
N VAL A 70 -19.56 5.88 19.96
CA VAL A 70 -19.74 4.81 18.97
C VAL A 70 -18.69 4.91 17.89
N VAL A 71 -18.56 6.05 17.22
CA VAL A 71 -17.69 6.12 16.02
C VAL A 71 -16.21 6.09 16.39
N ILE A 72 -15.72 7.05 17.18
CA ILE A 72 -14.28 7.17 17.48
C ILE A 72 -13.69 5.87 18.08
N PRO A 73 -14.33 5.19 19.05
CA PRO A 73 -13.80 3.95 19.59
C PRO A 73 -13.71 2.81 18.57
N ASN A 74 -14.61 2.78 17.58
CA ASN A 74 -14.62 1.75 16.54
C ASN A 74 -13.78 2.10 15.30
N VAL A 75 -13.34 3.35 15.16
CA VAL A 75 -12.37 3.78 14.14
C VAL A 75 -10.94 3.66 14.65
N ARG A 76 -10.71 3.75 15.96
CA ARG A 76 -9.38 3.58 16.56
C ARG A 76 -8.88 2.14 16.37
N LEU A 77 -7.62 1.99 15.98
CA LEU A 77 -6.99 0.67 15.84
C LEU A 77 -6.91 -0.07 17.18
N ARG A 78 -7.43 -1.30 17.22
CA ARG A 78 -7.45 -2.15 18.42
C ARG A 78 -6.25 -3.08 18.45
N ASP A 79 -5.91 -3.57 19.63
CA ASP A 79 -4.80 -4.50 19.78
C ASP A 79 -5.09 -5.84 19.07
N ASP A 80 -6.33 -6.34 19.09
CA ASP A 80 -6.76 -7.50 18.28
C ASP A 80 -6.49 -7.32 16.77
N ASP A 81 -6.66 -6.10 16.24
CA ASP A 81 -6.40 -5.81 14.83
C ASP A 81 -4.89 -5.80 14.53
N LEU A 82 -4.07 -5.45 15.53
CA LEU A 82 -2.61 -5.52 15.46
C LEU A 82 -2.08 -6.95 15.60
N GLU A 83 -2.79 -7.86 16.25
CA GLU A 83 -2.39 -9.27 16.28
C GLU A 83 -2.36 -9.87 14.86
N LEU A 84 -3.29 -9.47 13.98
CA LEU A 84 -3.31 -9.87 12.57
C LEU A 84 -2.04 -9.47 11.82
N PHE A 85 -1.35 -8.43 12.27
CA PHE A 85 -0.06 -8.02 11.72
C PHE A 85 0.98 -9.13 11.79
N GLU A 86 0.92 -9.96 12.84
CA GLU A 86 1.84 -11.06 13.09
C GLU A 86 1.26 -12.41 12.69
N VAL A 87 -0.03 -12.66 12.96
CA VAL A 87 -0.64 -14.00 12.79
C VAL A 87 -1.27 -14.23 11.41
N ASN A 88 -1.66 -13.16 10.70
CA ASN A 88 -2.26 -13.25 9.36
C ASN A 88 -2.14 -11.92 8.60
N TYR A 89 -0.92 -11.61 8.18
CA TYR A 89 -0.60 -10.35 7.50
C TYR A 89 -1.39 -10.16 6.19
N VAL A 90 -1.73 -11.25 5.49
CA VAL A 90 -2.52 -11.20 4.25
C VAL A 90 -3.91 -10.63 4.52
N GLU A 91 -4.57 -11.10 5.57
CA GLU A 91 -5.88 -10.59 5.96
C GLU A 91 -5.79 -9.15 6.48
N PHE A 92 -4.72 -8.79 7.20
CA PHE A 92 -4.47 -7.41 7.60
C PHE A 92 -4.40 -6.47 6.39
N ILE A 93 -3.54 -6.78 5.41
CA ILE A 93 -3.37 -6.00 4.18
C ILE A 93 -4.69 -5.94 3.40
N ARG A 94 -5.38 -7.07 3.24
CA ARG A 94 -6.64 -7.14 2.47
C ARG A 94 -7.75 -6.28 3.06
N ARG A 95 -7.77 -6.10 4.39
CA ARG A 95 -8.74 -5.25 5.11
C ARG A 95 -8.38 -3.76 5.03
N ASP A 96 -7.10 -3.43 4.94
CA ASP A 96 -6.63 -2.04 4.96
C ASP A 96 -6.58 -1.39 3.56
N VAL A 97 -6.38 -2.19 2.50
CA VAL A 97 -6.32 -1.67 1.13
C VAL A 97 -7.65 -1.01 0.71
N GLU A 98 -7.56 0.27 0.32
CA GLU A 98 -8.69 1.06 -0.20
C GLU A 98 -9.35 0.36 -1.40
N GLY A 99 -10.69 0.25 -1.36
CA GLY A 99 -11.47 -0.41 -2.41
C GLY A 99 -11.69 -1.90 -2.19
N SER A 100 -11.25 -2.47 -1.06
CA SER A 100 -11.68 -3.79 -0.61
C SER A 100 -13.21 -3.84 -0.43
N ASP A 101 -13.85 -4.90 -0.91
CA ASP A 101 -15.29 -5.15 -0.72
C ASP A 101 -15.62 -5.63 0.72
N LEU A 102 -14.62 -5.69 1.60
CA LEU A 102 -14.81 -6.12 2.99
C LEU A 102 -15.28 -4.96 3.86
N ASP A 103 -16.38 -5.21 4.55
CA ASP A 103 -16.87 -4.36 5.63
C ASP A 103 -15.98 -4.52 6.86
N THR A 104 -15.16 -3.50 7.13
CA THR A 104 -14.39 -3.40 8.37
C THR A 104 -15.14 -2.56 9.40
N MET A 105 -14.90 -2.81 10.69
CA MET A 105 -15.47 -1.99 11.78
C MET A 105 -15.17 -0.50 11.60
N ARG A 106 -13.93 -0.16 11.24
CA ARG A 106 -13.49 1.22 11.00
C ARG A 106 -14.28 1.86 9.85
N ARG A 107 -14.48 1.12 8.75
CA ARG A 107 -15.26 1.58 7.59
C ARG A 107 -16.72 1.80 7.94
N ILE A 108 -17.38 0.82 8.56
CA ILE A 108 -18.79 0.90 8.94
C ILE A 108 -19.06 2.05 9.91
N ALA A 109 -18.16 2.30 10.86
CA ALA A 109 -18.24 3.44 11.76
C ALA A 109 -18.15 4.79 11.01
N CYS A 110 -17.30 4.91 10.00
CA CYS A 110 -17.24 6.08 9.12
C CYS A 110 -18.47 6.22 8.21
N GLU A 111 -19.02 5.11 7.71
CA GLU A 111 -20.25 5.13 6.90
C GLU A 111 -21.46 5.62 7.70
N LEU A 112 -21.51 5.34 9.02
CA LEU A 112 -22.52 5.96 9.89
C LEU A 112 -22.43 7.49 9.90
N LEU A 113 -21.22 8.06 9.99
CA LEU A 113 -21.05 9.52 9.91
C LEU A 113 -21.49 10.08 8.56
N LYS A 114 -21.20 9.38 7.45
CA LYS A 114 -21.68 9.77 6.12
C LYS A 114 -23.20 9.69 6.03
N GLY A 115 -23.81 8.64 6.57
CA GLY A 115 -25.26 8.46 6.66
C GLY A 115 -25.93 9.63 7.37
N ILE A 116 -25.47 9.93 8.59
CA ILE A 116 -25.96 11.08 9.39
C ILE A 116 -25.75 12.41 8.65
N ALA A 117 -24.61 12.57 7.96
CA ALA A 117 -24.30 13.79 7.22
C ALA A 117 -25.26 14.08 6.05
N THR A 118 -26.00 13.07 5.56
CA THR A 118 -27.05 13.26 4.55
C THR A 118 -28.08 14.30 4.99
N ASN A 119 -28.45 14.29 6.27
CA ASN A 119 -29.46 15.17 6.85
C ASN A 119 -28.86 16.24 7.80
N TYR A 120 -27.66 16.00 8.35
CA TYR A 120 -27.05 16.82 9.41
C TYR A 120 -25.61 17.28 9.08
N LYS A 121 -25.32 17.51 7.79
CA LYS A 121 -23.97 17.81 7.27
C LYS A 121 -23.14 18.79 8.11
N ASN A 122 -23.69 19.96 8.42
CA ASN A 122 -22.95 21.01 9.14
C ASN A 122 -22.57 20.57 10.57
N GLN A 123 -23.48 19.87 11.25
CA GLN A 123 -23.25 19.40 12.60
C GLN A 123 -22.17 18.30 12.62
N VAL A 124 -22.24 17.36 11.67
CA VAL A 124 -21.22 16.30 11.52
C VAL A 124 -19.86 16.91 11.19
N THR A 125 -19.80 17.84 10.24
CA THR A 125 -18.55 18.51 9.83
C THR A 125 -17.86 19.19 11.02
N ASN A 126 -18.62 19.96 11.80
CA ASN A 126 -18.10 20.63 13.00
C ASN A 126 -17.61 19.64 14.05
N LEU A 127 -18.38 18.58 14.32
CA LEU A 127 -18.01 17.57 15.30
C LEU A 127 -16.76 16.79 14.89
N VAL A 128 -16.67 16.35 13.63
CA VAL A 128 -15.51 15.65 13.09
C VAL A 128 -14.27 16.53 13.16
N SER A 129 -14.38 17.82 12.81
CA SER A 129 -13.27 18.77 12.94
C SER A 129 -12.74 18.87 14.38
N ILE A 130 -13.65 19.01 15.36
CA ILE A 130 -13.29 19.03 16.79
C ILE A 130 -12.62 17.72 17.22
N GLN A 131 -13.14 16.56 16.79
CA GLN A 131 -12.56 15.26 17.14
C GLN A 131 -11.16 15.08 16.54
N ILE A 132 -10.95 15.44 15.27
CA ILE A 132 -9.62 15.40 14.63
C ILE A 132 -8.64 16.29 15.40
N GLN A 133 -9.02 17.51 15.75
CA GLN A 133 -8.17 18.41 16.54
C GLN A 133 -7.84 17.83 17.92
N SER A 134 -8.80 17.20 18.60
CA SER A 134 -8.58 16.54 19.89
C SER A 134 -7.60 15.37 19.77
N LEU A 135 -7.76 14.52 18.74
CA LEU A 135 -6.87 13.38 18.49
C LEU A 135 -5.44 13.86 18.18
N LEU A 136 -5.29 14.86 17.31
CA LEU A 136 -3.98 15.43 17.00
C LEU A 136 -3.33 16.10 18.22
N SER A 137 -4.10 16.82 19.03
CA SER A 137 -3.58 17.42 20.27
C SER A 137 -3.07 16.35 21.25
N SER A 138 -3.79 15.23 21.36
CA SER A 138 -3.35 14.07 22.15
C SER A 138 -2.08 13.44 21.59
N PHE A 139 -1.99 13.27 20.26
CA PHE A 139 -0.79 12.79 19.59
C PHE A 139 0.42 13.69 19.87
N PHE A 140 0.30 15.00 19.66
CA PHE A 140 1.41 15.94 19.86
C PHE A 140 1.86 16.05 21.33
N ALA A 141 1.00 15.71 22.29
CA ALA A 141 1.38 15.63 23.70
C ALA A 141 2.35 14.46 23.99
N ASN A 142 2.20 13.33 23.29
CA ASN A 142 3.12 12.19 23.42
C ASN A 142 3.09 11.30 22.16
N PRO A 143 3.90 11.63 21.13
CA PRO A 143 3.86 10.92 19.85
C PRO A 143 4.12 9.41 19.94
N ILE A 144 4.96 8.99 20.89
CA ILE A 144 5.34 7.58 21.07
C ILE A 144 4.18 6.78 21.66
N ALA A 145 3.51 7.32 22.69
CA ALA A 145 2.40 6.63 23.34
C ALA A 145 1.08 6.75 22.54
N ASN A 146 0.86 7.89 21.88
CA ASN A 146 -0.43 8.28 21.32
C ASN A 146 -0.47 8.21 19.79
N TRP A 147 0.41 7.43 19.15
CA TRP A 147 0.44 7.25 17.70
C TRP A 147 -0.91 6.76 17.13
N LYS A 148 -1.68 5.97 17.90
CA LYS A 148 -3.03 5.51 17.52
C LYS A 148 -4.03 6.66 17.34
N ASP A 149 -3.82 7.80 18.01
CA ASP A 149 -4.67 8.98 17.82
C ASP A 149 -4.44 9.62 16.45
N LYS A 150 -3.17 9.67 16.02
CA LYS A 150 -2.81 10.13 14.68
C LYS A 150 -3.32 9.20 13.60
N ASP A 151 -3.16 7.89 13.77
CA ASP A 151 -3.74 6.88 12.86
C ASP A 151 -5.27 7.05 12.74
N CYS A 152 -5.98 7.19 13.87
CA CYS A 152 -7.42 7.42 13.88
C CYS A 152 -7.80 8.71 13.14
N ALA A 153 -7.07 9.81 13.36
CA ALA A 153 -7.30 11.08 12.67
C ALA A 153 -7.09 10.96 11.15
N ILE A 154 -6.00 10.30 10.71
CA ILE A 154 -5.73 10.06 9.30
C ILE A 154 -6.86 9.21 8.68
N TYR A 155 -7.26 8.13 9.35
CA TYR A 155 -8.30 7.24 8.85
C TYR A 155 -9.65 7.96 8.69
N LEU A 156 -10.04 8.80 9.66
CA LEU A 156 -11.25 9.63 9.56
C LEU A 156 -11.21 10.55 8.35
N VAL A 157 -10.09 11.26 8.13
CA VAL A 157 -9.96 12.18 7.01
C VAL A 157 -10.01 11.44 5.68
N VAL A 158 -9.26 10.34 5.53
CA VAL A 158 -9.24 9.54 4.32
C VAL A 158 -10.61 8.91 4.03
N SER A 159 -11.29 8.40 5.07
CA SER A 159 -12.59 7.73 4.91
C SER A 159 -13.73 8.69 4.60
N LEU A 160 -13.70 9.91 5.18
CA LEU A 160 -14.75 10.91 5.03
C LEU A 160 -14.52 11.87 3.85
N ALA A 161 -13.33 11.84 3.26
CA ALA A 161 -13.03 12.46 1.99
C ALA A 161 -13.90 11.88 0.86
N THR A 162 -14.66 12.72 0.16
CA THR A 162 -15.45 12.29 -1.00
C THR A 162 -14.66 12.54 -2.29
N LYS A 163 -14.57 11.56 -3.19
CA LYS A 163 -14.03 11.82 -4.53
C LYS A 163 -15.05 12.66 -5.31
N LYS A 164 -14.63 13.78 -5.89
CA LYS A 164 -15.49 14.56 -6.80
C LYS A 164 -15.77 13.73 -8.05
N ALA A 165 -17.04 13.66 -8.48
CA ALA A 165 -17.41 12.98 -9.72
C ALA A 165 -16.65 13.61 -10.90
N GLY A 166 -15.80 12.82 -11.57
CA GLY A 166 -15.11 13.22 -12.80
C GLY A 166 -13.69 13.79 -12.67
N GLY A 167 -13.01 13.67 -11.52
CA GLY A 167 -11.60 14.07 -11.41
C GLY A 167 -10.79 13.33 -10.32
N ASN A 168 -9.46 13.37 -10.42
CA ASN A 168 -8.55 12.83 -9.38
C ASN A 168 -8.51 13.67 -8.09
N SER A 169 -9.23 14.80 -8.05
CA SER A 169 -9.28 15.70 -6.89
C SER A 169 -10.28 15.21 -5.84
N VAL A 170 -9.83 15.08 -4.60
CA VAL A 170 -10.67 14.83 -3.43
C VAL A 170 -11.46 16.11 -3.07
N SER A 171 -12.74 15.97 -2.76
CA SER A 171 -13.64 17.05 -2.32
C SER A 171 -13.75 17.06 -0.80
N ALA A 172 -13.75 18.27 -0.23
CA ALA A 172 -13.94 18.55 1.19
C ALA A 172 -15.43 18.57 1.57
N ASP A 173 -16.13 17.42 1.50
CA ASP A 173 -17.55 17.40 1.88
C ASP A 173 -17.78 17.41 3.39
N LEU A 174 -16.91 16.75 4.17
CA LEU A 174 -17.03 16.64 5.63
C LEU A 174 -15.74 17.00 6.39
N VAL A 175 -14.61 17.05 5.68
CA VAL A 175 -13.28 17.28 6.24
C VAL A 175 -12.48 18.17 5.31
N ASP A 176 -11.66 19.06 5.87
CA ASP A 176 -10.71 19.85 5.10
C ASP A 176 -9.44 19.02 4.83
N VAL A 177 -9.47 18.29 3.71
CA VAL A 177 -8.36 17.42 3.30
C VAL A 177 -7.11 18.23 2.97
N GLN A 178 -7.27 19.44 2.44
CA GLN A 178 -6.14 20.26 2.02
C GLN A 178 -5.37 20.79 3.24
N ASP A 179 -6.09 21.33 4.23
CA ASP A 179 -5.49 21.80 5.48
C ASP A 179 -4.86 20.63 6.27
N PHE A 180 -5.57 19.49 6.37
CA PHE A 180 -5.03 18.31 7.05
C PHE A 180 -3.78 17.76 6.35
N PHE A 181 -3.79 17.66 5.02
CA PHE A 181 -2.63 17.21 4.27
C PHE A 181 -1.44 18.15 4.46
N GLY A 182 -1.65 19.46 4.38
CA GLY A 182 -0.61 20.47 4.54
C GLY A 182 -0.02 20.53 5.96
N SER A 183 -0.85 20.37 6.99
CA SER A 183 -0.43 20.51 8.39
C SER A 183 0.11 19.22 9.01
N VAL A 184 -0.42 18.05 8.63
CA VAL A 184 -0.08 16.76 9.25
C VAL A 184 0.82 15.92 8.35
N ILE A 185 0.51 15.80 7.06
CA ILE A 185 1.16 14.84 6.16
C ILE A 185 2.40 15.42 5.48
N VAL A 186 2.34 16.66 4.98
CA VAL A 186 3.47 17.30 4.30
C VAL A 186 4.75 17.33 5.15
N PRO A 187 4.72 17.64 6.46
CA PRO A 187 5.92 17.60 7.29
C PRO A 187 6.60 16.22 7.34
N GLU A 188 5.82 15.13 7.29
CA GLU A 188 6.37 13.77 7.24
C GLU A 188 6.98 13.46 5.87
N LEU A 189 6.32 13.91 4.79
CA LEU A 189 6.81 13.72 3.42
C LEU A 189 8.07 14.53 3.11
N GLN A 190 8.29 15.64 3.82
CA GLN A 190 9.47 16.50 3.69
C GLN A 190 10.59 16.13 4.66
N SER A 191 10.39 15.10 5.51
CA SER A 191 11.42 14.64 6.43
C SER A 191 12.65 14.14 5.65
N PRO A 192 13.88 14.59 5.99
CA PRO A 192 15.09 14.08 5.35
C PRO A 192 15.31 12.58 5.62
N ASP A 193 14.73 12.07 6.72
CA ASP A 193 14.84 10.68 7.13
C ASP A 193 13.81 9.76 6.46
N LEU A 194 12.86 10.31 5.66
CA LEU A 194 11.79 9.53 5.03
C LEU A 194 12.33 8.35 4.20
N PHE A 195 13.22 8.62 3.23
CA PHE A 195 13.79 7.57 2.39
C PHE A 195 14.70 6.61 3.17
N PRO A 196 15.63 7.09 4.02
CA PRO A 196 16.41 6.22 4.90
C PRO A 196 15.54 5.27 5.74
N ASP A 197 14.47 5.76 6.34
CA ASP A 197 13.55 4.95 7.15
C ASP A 197 12.77 3.95 6.29
N LEU A 198 12.23 4.37 5.14
CA LEU A 198 11.53 3.46 4.22
C LEU A 198 12.45 2.34 3.74
N ILE A 199 13.72 2.64 3.41
CA ILE A 199 14.71 1.65 3.00
C ILE A 199 15.03 0.69 4.15
N ARG A 200 15.17 1.21 5.38
CA ARG A 200 15.34 0.36 6.57
C ARG A 200 14.13 -0.56 6.79
N PHE A 201 12.91 -0.07 6.56
CA PHE A 201 11.69 -0.84 6.70
C PHE A 201 11.54 -1.97 5.67
N LEU A 202 12.10 -1.83 4.46
CA LEU A 202 12.17 -2.93 3.49
C LEU A 202 12.95 -4.13 4.02
N GLY A 203 13.94 -3.91 4.89
CA GLY A 203 14.73 -4.97 5.53
C GLY A 203 14.03 -5.64 6.71
N ALA A 204 12.80 -5.25 7.07
CA ALA A 204 12.07 -5.82 8.20
C ALA A 204 11.52 -7.22 7.87
N GLN A 205 11.60 -8.13 8.84
CA GLN A 205 11.06 -9.50 8.71
C GLN A 205 9.53 -9.54 8.64
N SER A 206 8.84 -8.48 9.10
CA SER A 206 7.38 -8.41 9.01
C SER A 206 6.94 -8.15 7.58
N ASN A 207 6.12 -9.06 7.05
CA ASN A 207 5.53 -8.97 5.72
C ASN A 207 4.68 -7.71 5.53
N VAL A 208 4.01 -7.23 6.58
CA VAL A 208 3.27 -5.97 6.53
C VAL A 208 4.22 -4.78 6.37
N VAL A 209 5.28 -4.71 7.17
CA VAL A 209 6.21 -3.56 7.18
C VAL A 209 6.85 -3.35 5.82
N HIS A 210 7.49 -4.38 5.26
CA HIS A 210 8.16 -4.21 3.98
C HIS A 210 7.18 -4.07 2.81
N PHE A 211 5.96 -4.63 2.90
CA PHE A 211 4.90 -4.40 1.91
C PHE A 211 4.49 -2.93 1.86
N TYR A 212 4.21 -2.30 3.00
CA TYR A 212 3.83 -0.89 3.04
C TYR A 212 5.00 0.05 2.72
N ALA A 213 6.23 -0.31 3.12
CA ALA A 213 7.42 0.45 2.74
C ALA A 213 7.61 0.46 1.21
N ALA A 214 7.55 -0.71 0.55
CA ALA A 214 7.63 -0.81 -0.90
C ALA A 214 6.48 -0.07 -1.60
N SER A 215 5.25 -0.22 -1.09
CA SER A 215 4.08 0.49 -1.61
C SER A 215 4.23 2.01 -1.50
N CYS A 216 4.76 2.50 -0.37
CA CYS A 216 4.98 3.92 -0.12
C CYS A 216 6.02 4.50 -1.09
N ILE A 217 7.21 3.89 -1.17
CA ILE A 217 8.27 4.30 -2.10
C ILE A 217 7.72 4.33 -3.52
N GLY A 218 7.08 3.23 -3.94
CA GLY A 218 6.51 3.11 -5.26
C GLY A 218 5.48 4.20 -5.61
N LYS A 219 4.60 4.54 -4.67
CA LYS A 219 3.61 5.62 -4.85
C LYS A 219 4.26 7.00 -4.86
N LEU A 220 5.22 7.28 -3.96
CA LEU A 220 5.94 8.56 -3.92
C LEU A 220 6.59 8.87 -5.26
N LEU A 221 7.22 7.86 -5.84
CA LEU A 221 7.85 7.90 -7.15
C LEU A 221 6.90 8.19 -8.32
N LEU A 222 5.60 7.95 -8.16
CA LEU A 222 4.57 8.27 -9.15
C LEU A 222 3.94 9.66 -8.95
N VAL A 223 4.19 10.32 -7.81
CA VAL A 223 3.60 11.64 -7.51
C VAL A 223 4.14 12.69 -8.47
N LYS A 224 3.23 13.48 -9.03
CA LYS A 224 3.54 14.62 -9.88
C LYS A 224 3.00 15.91 -9.27
N ASP A 225 3.78 16.97 -9.40
CA ASP A 225 3.38 18.33 -9.05
C ASP A 225 2.50 18.95 -10.15
N GLU A 226 1.96 20.14 -9.85
CA GLU A 226 1.21 20.94 -10.81
C GLU A 226 2.05 21.18 -12.07
N GLY A 227 1.54 20.71 -13.22
CA GLY A 227 2.26 20.73 -14.50
C GLY A 227 2.92 19.40 -14.90
N GLU A 228 2.50 18.26 -14.32
CA GLU A 228 2.94 16.90 -14.69
C GLU A 228 4.43 16.61 -14.41
N ARG A 229 5.12 17.48 -13.66
CA ARG A 229 6.50 17.27 -13.25
C ARG A 229 6.56 16.24 -12.13
N ALA A 230 7.38 15.20 -12.27
CA ALA A 230 7.60 14.25 -11.18
C ALA A 230 8.15 14.96 -9.94
N ARG A 231 7.51 14.75 -8.79
CA ARG A 231 7.92 15.34 -7.51
C ARG A 231 9.24 14.73 -7.02
N PHE A 232 9.36 13.41 -7.17
CA PHE A 232 10.58 12.67 -6.92
C PHE A 232 11.17 12.19 -8.24
N THR A 233 12.48 12.35 -8.39
CA THR A 233 13.23 12.07 -9.61
C THR A 233 14.36 11.09 -9.33
N GLY A 234 15.02 10.60 -10.38
CA GLY A 234 16.19 9.74 -10.24
C GLY A 234 17.32 10.37 -9.42
N ALA A 235 17.41 11.71 -9.39
CA ALA A 235 18.41 12.40 -8.59
C ALA A 235 18.17 12.28 -7.08
N ASP A 236 16.90 12.20 -6.66
CA ASP A 236 16.51 12.08 -5.26
C ASP A 236 16.72 10.64 -4.74
N VAL A 237 16.61 9.65 -5.63
CA VAL A 237 16.79 8.22 -5.33
C VAL A 237 18.26 7.79 -5.47
N ALA A 238 19.03 8.41 -6.36
CA ALA A 238 20.40 8.02 -6.68
C ALA A 238 21.32 7.80 -5.45
N PRO A 239 21.28 8.65 -4.40
CA PRO A 239 22.13 8.46 -3.22
C PRO A 239 21.86 7.16 -2.46
N PHE A 240 20.64 6.61 -2.61
CA PHE A 240 20.17 5.46 -1.87
C PHE A 240 19.91 4.24 -2.75
N PHE A 241 20.20 4.32 -4.05
CA PHE A 241 19.81 3.32 -5.03
C PHE A 241 20.34 1.91 -4.69
N SER A 242 21.60 1.81 -4.27
CA SER A 242 22.22 0.52 -3.91
C SER A 242 21.47 -0.14 -2.75
N ASP A 243 21.35 0.57 -1.62
CA ASP A 243 20.71 0.05 -0.40
C ASP A 243 19.21 -0.24 -0.63
N LEU A 244 18.55 0.59 -1.44
CA LEU A 244 17.14 0.41 -1.81
C LEU A 244 16.95 -0.89 -2.62
N MET A 245 17.76 -1.11 -3.65
CA MET A 245 17.66 -2.31 -4.48
C MET A 245 18.04 -3.56 -3.68
N GLU A 246 19.11 -3.52 -2.89
CA GLU A 246 19.51 -4.62 -2.00
C GLU A 246 18.36 -5.01 -1.07
N ASN A 247 17.74 -4.04 -0.39
CA ASN A 247 16.65 -4.33 0.55
C ASN A 247 15.35 -4.77 -0.15
N LEU A 248 15.05 -4.25 -1.35
CA LEU A 248 13.92 -4.74 -2.15
C LEU A 248 14.11 -6.20 -2.56
N PHE A 249 15.30 -6.60 -3.02
CA PHE A 249 15.58 -8.00 -3.36
C PHE A 249 15.62 -8.90 -2.14
N LYS A 250 16.18 -8.41 -1.02
CA LYS A 250 16.14 -9.12 0.25
C LYS A 250 14.70 -9.36 0.71
N ALA A 251 13.81 -8.38 0.53
CA ALA A 251 12.40 -8.52 0.90
C ALA A 251 11.70 -9.65 0.14
N MET A 252 12.04 -9.88 -1.13
CA MET A 252 11.53 -10.99 -1.94
C MET A 252 11.92 -12.37 -1.42
N ASN A 253 13.00 -12.45 -0.64
CA ASN A 253 13.51 -13.70 -0.08
C ASN A 253 12.95 -13.99 1.32
N PHE A 254 12.12 -13.11 1.89
CA PHE A 254 11.43 -13.42 3.15
C PHE A 254 10.32 -14.45 2.92
N PRO A 255 10.08 -15.35 3.89
CA PRO A 255 9.01 -16.35 3.78
C PRO A 255 7.67 -15.71 3.44
N GLU A 256 6.98 -16.28 2.46
CA GLU A 256 5.65 -15.85 2.00
C GLU A 256 5.61 -14.43 1.37
N SER A 257 6.78 -13.82 1.11
CA SER A 257 6.91 -12.52 0.40
C SER A 257 7.39 -12.66 -1.05
N GLU A 258 7.63 -13.89 -1.50
CA GLU A 258 8.07 -14.23 -2.87
C GLU A 258 7.10 -13.72 -3.95
N GLU A 259 5.81 -13.62 -3.61
CA GLU A 259 4.74 -13.14 -4.49
C GLU A 259 4.33 -11.68 -4.19
N ASN A 260 5.12 -10.94 -3.41
CA ASN A 260 4.77 -9.59 -2.99
C ASN A 260 4.77 -8.61 -4.16
N GLN A 261 3.60 -8.41 -4.75
CA GLN A 261 3.40 -7.57 -5.92
C GLN A 261 3.86 -6.12 -5.71
N ASN A 262 3.78 -5.60 -4.49
CA ASN A 262 4.22 -4.22 -4.20
C ASN A 262 5.73 -4.10 -4.17
N VAL A 263 6.46 -5.10 -3.68
CA VAL A 263 7.93 -5.13 -3.77
C VAL A 263 8.34 -5.20 -5.24
N MET A 264 7.74 -6.08 -6.04
CA MET A 264 8.01 -6.17 -7.49
C MET A 264 7.68 -4.86 -8.24
N LYS A 265 6.52 -4.26 -7.97
CA LYS A 265 6.12 -2.97 -8.57
C LYS A 265 7.10 -1.85 -8.19
N CYS A 266 7.53 -1.81 -6.93
CA CYS A 266 8.50 -0.82 -6.45
C CYS A 266 9.85 -0.99 -7.15
N ILE A 267 10.35 -2.23 -7.30
CA ILE A 267 11.56 -2.54 -8.07
C ILE A 267 11.44 -1.94 -9.49
N MET A 268 10.35 -2.23 -10.19
CA MET A 268 10.12 -1.69 -11.54
C MET A 268 10.07 -0.16 -11.58
N GLN A 269 9.47 0.48 -10.58
CA GLN A 269 9.32 1.93 -10.51
C GLN A 269 10.64 2.66 -10.22
N VAL A 270 11.43 2.14 -9.27
CA VAL A 270 12.76 2.66 -8.94
C VAL A 270 13.65 2.60 -10.18
N LEU A 271 13.64 1.48 -10.89
CA LEU A 271 14.37 1.30 -12.14
C LEU A 271 13.90 2.28 -13.24
N GLY A 272 12.60 2.57 -13.31
CA GLY A 272 12.02 3.46 -14.32
C GLY A 272 12.28 4.96 -14.12
N ILE A 273 12.66 5.42 -12.91
CA ILE A 273 12.83 6.84 -12.58
C ILE A 273 14.29 7.30 -12.54
N ALA A 274 15.25 6.36 -12.51
CA ALA A 274 16.69 6.62 -12.63
C ALA A 274 17.14 7.26 -13.98
N ASN A 275 16.20 7.78 -14.79
CA ASN A 275 16.38 8.58 -15.99
C ASN A 275 17.06 7.84 -17.16
N ILE A 276 16.39 6.79 -17.64
CA ILE A 276 16.56 6.28 -19.01
C ILE A 276 15.37 6.74 -19.85
N PRO A 277 15.56 7.27 -21.07
CA PRO A 277 14.47 7.81 -21.89
C PRO A 277 13.41 6.75 -22.24
N ARG A 278 12.14 7.05 -21.89
CA ARG A 278 10.91 6.25 -22.07
C ARG A 278 10.45 6.00 -23.51
N LYS A 279 11.37 5.85 -24.48
CA LYS A 279 10.99 5.74 -25.90
C LYS A 279 11.47 4.49 -26.61
N VAL A 280 11.48 3.33 -25.95
CA VAL A 280 11.30 2.04 -26.62
C VAL A 280 10.59 1.11 -25.63
N ALA A 281 9.43 0.59 -26.00
CA ALA A 281 8.77 -0.44 -25.21
C ALA A 281 9.66 -1.70 -25.17
N GLY A 282 10.03 -2.12 -23.96
CA GLY A 282 10.73 -3.38 -23.70
C GLY A 282 11.25 -3.44 -22.27
N HIS A 283 10.38 -3.83 -21.34
CA HIS A 283 10.48 -3.75 -19.86
C HIS A 283 11.77 -4.26 -19.18
N CYS A 284 12.81 -4.69 -19.89
CA CYS A 284 14.05 -5.25 -19.33
C CYS A 284 15.33 -4.77 -20.04
N ILE A 285 15.18 -4.06 -21.16
CA ILE A 285 16.30 -3.41 -21.85
C ILE A 285 16.90 -2.32 -20.95
N ASP A 286 16.06 -1.63 -20.17
CA ASP A 286 16.49 -0.52 -19.31
C ASP A 286 17.38 -1.00 -18.15
N VAL A 287 17.08 -2.15 -17.52
CA VAL A 287 17.89 -2.72 -16.43
C VAL A 287 19.23 -3.22 -16.95
N ALA A 288 19.25 -3.85 -18.14
CA ALA A 288 20.48 -4.26 -18.81
C ALA A 288 21.37 -3.05 -19.18
N VAL A 289 20.77 -1.95 -19.66
CA VAL A 289 21.48 -0.70 -19.95
C VAL A 289 22.02 -0.03 -18.67
N LEU A 290 21.29 -0.09 -17.55
CA LEU A 290 21.76 0.42 -16.26
C LEU A 290 22.94 -0.37 -15.72
N LEU A 291 22.84 -1.70 -15.71
CA LEU A 291 23.95 -2.57 -15.31
C LEU A 291 25.20 -2.26 -16.15
N LYS A 292 25.03 -2.11 -17.46
CA LYS A 292 26.12 -1.74 -18.37
C LYS A 292 26.75 -0.39 -18.01
N ARG A 293 25.96 0.67 -17.83
CA ARG A 293 26.48 2.00 -17.48
C ARG A 293 27.09 2.08 -16.08
N ALA A 294 26.55 1.36 -15.11
CA ALA A 294 27.11 1.30 -13.77
C ALA A 294 28.46 0.58 -13.79
N CYS A 295 28.54 -0.55 -14.50
CA CYS A 295 29.76 -1.34 -14.62
C CYS A 295 30.82 -0.72 -15.57
N GLU A 296 30.43 0.20 -16.47
CA GLU A 296 31.35 1.00 -17.27
C GLU A 296 32.23 1.93 -16.41
N ASN A 297 31.71 2.39 -15.27
CA ASN A 297 32.43 3.28 -14.35
C ASN A 297 33.17 2.52 -13.24
N ASP A 298 32.67 1.34 -12.84
CA ASP A 298 33.33 0.47 -11.86
C ASP A 298 32.99 -1.01 -12.12
N SER A 299 33.96 -1.76 -12.66
CA SER A 299 33.79 -3.18 -12.99
C SER A 299 33.70 -4.10 -11.78
N SER A 300 34.06 -3.63 -10.58
CA SER A 300 33.94 -4.44 -9.35
C SER A 300 32.48 -4.65 -8.93
N LEU A 301 31.57 -3.80 -9.42
CA LEU A 301 30.13 -3.89 -9.16
C LEU A 301 29.47 -5.09 -9.83
N ILE A 302 30.09 -5.66 -10.88
CA ILE A 302 29.56 -6.83 -11.59
C ILE A 302 29.33 -7.97 -10.60
N SER A 303 30.33 -8.29 -9.77
CA SER A 303 30.22 -9.37 -8.79
C SER A 303 29.16 -9.10 -7.72
N ALA A 304 29.01 -7.86 -7.26
CA ALA A 304 27.98 -7.49 -6.29
C ALA A 304 26.57 -7.61 -6.88
N PHE A 305 26.39 -7.20 -8.15
CA PHE A 305 25.13 -7.37 -8.87
C PHE A 305 24.83 -8.84 -9.14
N GLU A 306 25.82 -9.67 -9.46
CA GLU A 306 25.64 -11.11 -9.61
C GLU A 306 25.25 -11.77 -8.29
N GLU A 307 25.95 -11.49 -7.20
CA GLU A 307 25.59 -12.03 -5.88
C GLU A 307 24.15 -11.67 -5.48
N SER A 308 23.67 -10.48 -5.87
CA SER A 308 22.34 -9.99 -5.53
C SER A 308 21.23 -10.48 -6.49
N LEU A 309 21.46 -10.43 -7.80
CA LEU A 309 20.44 -10.66 -8.83
C LEU A 309 20.40 -12.12 -9.30
N PHE A 310 21.53 -12.82 -9.28
CA PHE A 310 21.63 -14.17 -9.82
C PHE A 310 20.74 -15.19 -9.10
N PRO A 311 20.61 -15.18 -7.76
CA PRO A 311 19.68 -16.07 -7.06
C PRO A 311 18.22 -15.85 -7.46
N SER A 312 17.79 -14.58 -7.62
CA SER A 312 16.44 -14.25 -8.05
C SER A 312 16.18 -14.64 -9.51
N LEU A 313 17.17 -14.46 -10.39
CA LEU A 313 17.10 -14.92 -11.78
C LEU A 313 16.98 -16.45 -11.85
N GLN A 314 17.73 -17.18 -11.03
CA GLN A 314 17.63 -18.63 -10.93
C GLN A 314 16.26 -19.08 -10.41
N MET A 315 15.70 -18.38 -9.42
CA MET A 315 14.36 -18.68 -8.91
C MET A 315 13.28 -18.47 -9.99
N ILE A 316 13.34 -17.35 -10.73
CA ILE A 316 12.41 -17.07 -11.84
C ILE A 316 12.47 -18.17 -12.89
N LEU A 317 13.67 -18.65 -13.23
CA LEU A 317 13.87 -19.76 -14.16
C LEU A 317 13.38 -21.09 -13.60
N ALA A 318 13.67 -21.39 -12.33
CA ALA A 318 13.29 -22.65 -11.69
C ALA A 318 11.78 -22.80 -11.51
N ASN A 319 11.09 -21.69 -11.20
CA ASN A 319 9.65 -21.66 -10.97
C ASN A 319 8.84 -21.31 -12.22
N ASP A 320 9.48 -21.19 -13.39
CA ASP A 320 8.85 -20.88 -14.68
C ASP A 320 7.90 -19.66 -14.61
N VAL A 321 8.35 -18.57 -13.96
CA VAL A 321 7.51 -17.38 -13.77
C VAL A 321 7.39 -16.61 -15.08
N ALA A 322 6.41 -17.01 -15.89
CA ALA A 322 6.29 -16.69 -17.32
C ALA A 322 6.38 -15.19 -17.65
N GLU A 323 5.84 -14.35 -16.78
CA GLU A 323 5.78 -12.89 -16.94
C GLU A 323 7.17 -12.23 -16.85
N PHE A 324 8.13 -12.87 -16.18
CA PHE A 324 9.47 -12.33 -15.92
C PHE A 324 10.59 -13.05 -16.68
N LEU A 325 10.31 -14.16 -17.35
CA LEU A 325 11.32 -14.90 -18.13
C LEU A 325 12.01 -14.08 -19.22
N PRO A 326 11.30 -13.29 -20.07
CA PRO A 326 11.98 -12.45 -21.06
C PRO A 326 12.98 -11.50 -20.40
N CYS A 327 12.63 -11.03 -19.19
CA CYS A 327 13.47 -10.15 -18.39
C CYS A 327 14.73 -10.84 -17.89
N ALA A 328 14.52 -12.03 -17.31
CA ALA A 328 15.59 -12.80 -16.75
C ALA A 328 16.63 -13.15 -17.82
N PHE A 329 16.19 -13.59 -19.00
CA PHE A 329 17.09 -13.89 -20.11
C PHE A 329 17.87 -12.65 -20.61
N GLN A 330 17.24 -11.47 -20.69
CA GLN A 330 17.94 -10.24 -21.08
C GLN A 330 18.99 -9.82 -20.05
N LEU A 331 18.70 -9.94 -18.76
CA LEU A 331 19.64 -9.61 -17.69
C LEU A 331 20.82 -10.56 -17.66
N LEU A 332 20.55 -11.86 -17.81
CA LEU A 332 21.59 -12.86 -17.95
C LEU A 332 22.48 -12.58 -19.15
N ALA A 333 21.91 -12.16 -20.28
CA ALA A 333 22.69 -11.83 -21.47
C ALA A 333 23.63 -10.66 -21.19
N GLN A 334 23.15 -9.67 -20.46
CA GLN A 334 23.95 -8.52 -20.08
C GLN A 334 25.08 -8.89 -19.11
N PHE A 335 24.84 -9.74 -18.12
CA PHE A 335 25.89 -10.20 -17.23
C PHE A 335 26.99 -10.96 -17.97
N VAL A 336 26.62 -11.85 -18.88
CA VAL A 336 27.58 -12.57 -19.75
C VAL A 336 28.37 -11.57 -20.61
N GLU A 337 27.72 -10.51 -21.13
CA GLU A 337 28.36 -9.47 -21.94
C GLU A 337 29.37 -8.65 -21.13
N LEU A 338 29.05 -8.33 -19.88
CA LEU A 338 29.88 -7.52 -18.98
C LEU A 338 31.01 -8.32 -18.35
N ASN A 339 30.85 -9.63 -18.18
CA ASN A 339 31.90 -10.48 -17.64
C ASN A 339 33.15 -10.50 -18.54
N THR A 340 34.29 -10.53 -17.86
CA THR A 340 35.59 -10.84 -18.47
C THR A 340 35.78 -12.35 -18.42
N PRO A 341 36.08 -13.02 -19.55
CA PRO A 341 36.41 -14.45 -19.55
C PRO A 341 37.57 -14.77 -18.58
N PRO A 342 37.56 -15.93 -17.90
CA PRO A 342 36.61 -17.03 -18.06
C PRO A 342 35.26 -16.78 -17.37
N ILE A 343 34.18 -17.11 -18.07
CA ILE A 343 32.82 -16.94 -17.53
C ILE A 343 32.62 -17.92 -16.35
N PRO A 344 32.04 -17.48 -15.21
CA PRO A 344 31.81 -18.34 -14.06
C PRO A 344 30.96 -19.56 -14.40
N GLN A 345 31.22 -20.68 -13.72
CA GLN A 345 30.56 -21.96 -13.98
C GLN A 345 29.04 -21.93 -13.74
N SER A 346 28.56 -21.00 -12.91
CA SER A 346 27.14 -20.74 -12.68
C SER A 346 26.38 -20.37 -13.96
N TYR A 347 27.03 -19.68 -14.90
CA TYR A 347 26.45 -19.34 -16.21
C TYR A 347 26.40 -20.54 -17.17
N MET A 348 27.21 -21.58 -16.94
CA MET A 348 27.19 -22.78 -17.79
C MET A 348 25.93 -23.61 -17.56
N GLU A 349 25.37 -23.60 -16.34
CA GLU A 349 24.05 -24.20 -16.10
C GLU A 349 22.94 -23.44 -16.84
N ILE A 350 23.06 -22.11 -16.95
CA ILE A 350 22.14 -21.27 -17.73
C ILE A 350 22.31 -21.51 -19.22
N PHE A 351 23.52 -21.74 -19.70
CA PHE A 351 23.77 -22.13 -21.08
C PHE A 351 23.03 -23.42 -21.46
N LYS A 352 22.95 -24.40 -20.56
CA LYS A 352 22.16 -25.63 -20.79
C LYS A 352 20.66 -25.34 -20.96
N ILE A 353 20.14 -24.35 -20.22
CA ILE A 353 18.73 -23.93 -20.28
C ILE A 353 18.36 -23.40 -21.68
N LEU A 354 19.29 -22.76 -22.40
CA LEU A 354 19.08 -22.29 -23.77
C LEU A 354 18.73 -23.41 -24.76
N PHE A 355 19.07 -24.67 -24.46
CA PHE A 355 18.72 -25.81 -25.31
C PHE A 355 17.39 -26.47 -24.93
N SER A 356 16.75 -26.03 -23.85
CA SER A 356 15.42 -26.52 -23.50
C SER A 356 14.37 -25.92 -24.43
N HIS A 357 13.69 -26.79 -25.17
CA HIS A 357 12.68 -26.41 -26.16
C HIS A 357 11.48 -25.67 -25.55
N GLU A 358 11.25 -25.82 -24.25
CA GLU A 358 10.10 -25.25 -23.52
C GLU A 358 10.14 -23.71 -23.49
N TYR A 359 11.33 -23.11 -23.37
CA TYR A 359 11.47 -21.65 -23.27
C TYR A 359 11.31 -20.93 -24.61
N TRP A 360 11.60 -21.60 -25.72
CA TRP A 360 11.50 -21.06 -27.09
C TRP A 360 10.09 -21.07 -27.66
N HIS A 361 9.17 -21.84 -27.06
CA HIS A 361 7.77 -21.86 -27.48
C HIS A 361 7.00 -20.58 -27.17
N ARG A 362 7.49 -19.76 -26.25
CA ARG A 362 6.86 -18.50 -25.87
C ARG A 362 7.46 -17.38 -26.72
N ASP A 363 6.66 -16.83 -27.64
CA ASP A 363 7.08 -15.76 -28.56
C ASP A 363 7.71 -14.55 -27.83
N SER A 364 7.27 -14.27 -26.60
CA SER A 364 7.81 -13.19 -25.75
C SER A 364 9.25 -13.42 -25.30
N ASN A 365 9.71 -14.66 -25.21
CA ASN A 365 11.05 -15.01 -24.76
C ASN A 365 12.08 -15.00 -25.90
N VAL A 366 11.63 -15.26 -27.14
CA VAL A 366 12.51 -15.50 -28.29
C VAL A 366 13.58 -14.41 -28.49
N PRO A 367 13.24 -13.10 -28.48
CA PRO A 367 14.26 -12.06 -28.68
C PRO A 367 15.33 -12.02 -27.57
N ALA A 368 14.94 -12.36 -26.34
CA ALA A 368 15.84 -12.37 -25.19
C ALA A 368 16.78 -13.59 -25.21
N LEU A 369 16.24 -14.75 -25.59
CA LEU A 369 16.98 -16.01 -25.74
C LEU A 369 17.98 -15.93 -26.89
N GLU A 370 17.59 -15.36 -28.04
CA GLU A 370 18.49 -15.11 -29.17
C GLU A 370 19.69 -14.27 -28.75
N ARG A 371 19.44 -13.15 -28.05
CA ARG A 371 20.51 -12.29 -27.54
C ARG A 371 21.42 -13.02 -26.55
N LEU A 372 20.85 -13.75 -25.59
CA LEU A 372 21.63 -14.51 -24.60
C LEU A 372 22.55 -15.53 -25.28
N LEU A 373 22.04 -16.28 -26.25
CA LEU A 373 22.81 -17.24 -27.03
C LEU A 373 23.95 -16.56 -27.80
N GLN A 374 23.67 -15.44 -28.48
CA GLN A 374 24.68 -14.69 -29.23
C GLN A 374 25.85 -14.26 -28.32
N VAL A 375 25.55 -13.67 -27.16
CA VAL A 375 26.58 -13.19 -26.24
C VAL A 375 27.42 -14.34 -25.67
N PHE A 376 26.81 -15.49 -25.37
CA PHE A 376 27.56 -16.67 -24.95
C PHE A 376 28.55 -17.14 -26.03
N LEU A 377 28.13 -17.19 -27.30
CA LEU A 377 28.99 -17.59 -28.41
C LEU A 377 30.15 -16.59 -28.64
N GLU A 378 29.91 -15.30 -28.40
CA GLU A 378 30.95 -14.27 -28.53
C GLU A 378 31.97 -14.28 -27.38
N LYS A 379 31.53 -14.55 -26.14
CA LYS A 379 32.37 -14.44 -24.93
C LYS A 379 32.97 -15.76 -24.46
N ALA A 380 32.33 -16.88 -24.77
CA ALA A 380 32.80 -18.23 -24.46
C ALA A 380 32.63 -19.13 -25.70
N PRO A 381 33.42 -18.88 -26.76
CA PRO A 381 33.41 -19.74 -27.94
C PRO A 381 33.81 -21.18 -27.54
N PRO A 382 33.21 -22.20 -28.19
CA PRO A 382 33.39 -23.61 -27.82
C PRO A 382 34.81 -24.15 -28.00
#